data_AF-A0A8S9Z5Z5-F1
#
_entry.id   AF-A0A8S9Z5Z5-F1
#
_cell.length_a   1.000
_cell.length_b   1.000
_cell.length_c   1.000
_cell.angle_alpha   90.00
_cell.angle_beta   90.00
_cell.angle_gamma   90.00
#
_symmetry.space_group_name_H-M   'P 1'
#
loop_
_entity.id
_entity.type
_entity.pdbx_description
1 polymer ?
#
loop_
_entity_poly.entity_id
_entity_poly.type
_entity_poly.pdbx_seq_one_letter_code
_entity_poly.pdbx_strand_id
1 'polypeptide(L)'
;MNPRTIVPPEPLDVNSTNRLEDNCCLWREKYEDFCLLANLTETSIAYQLAMPRHAAGDGGRRILGNVTFKDGEDKKEPSVIIRKVEEYCLGQTNKTFERFQFFERNR
;
A
#
# COMPACT_ATOMS: atom_id res chain seq x y z
N MET A 1 2.65 29.80 16.22
CA MET A 1 3.12 28.47 15.76
C MET A 1 2.58 28.27 14.35
N ASN A 2 3.44 28.11 13.34
CA ASN A 2 2.95 27.73 12.01
C ASN A 2 2.29 26.34 12.14
N PRO A 3 1.09 26.12 11.57
CA PRO A 3 0.58 24.76 11.47
C PRO A 3 1.62 23.98 10.68
N ARG A 4 2.18 22.92 11.27
CA ARG A 4 3.08 22.02 10.54
C ARG A 4 2.26 21.49 9.37
N THR A 5 2.59 21.91 8.16
CA THR A 5 2.00 21.32 6.96
C THR A 5 2.46 19.87 6.92
N ILE A 6 1.58 18.96 7.30
CA ILE A 6 1.87 17.53 7.29
C ILE A 6 1.77 17.07 5.84
N VAL A 7 2.88 16.56 5.32
CA VAL A 7 3.00 16.14 3.92
C VAL A 7 2.68 14.64 3.85
N PRO A 8 1.87 14.18 2.87
CA PRO A 8 1.67 12.76 2.66
C PRO A 8 2.99 12.05 2.30
N PRO A 9 3.10 10.73 2.55
CA PRO A 9 4.30 9.98 2.19
C PRO A 9 4.53 9.96 0.68
N GLU A 10 5.76 9.72 0.28
CA GLU A 10 6.10 9.47 -1.11
C GLU A 10 5.32 8.27 -1.66
N PRO A 11 4.93 8.28 -2.95
CA PRO A 11 4.24 7.16 -3.58
C PRO A 11 4.97 5.83 -3.41
N LEU A 12 4.20 4.74 -3.28
CA LEU A 12 4.74 3.39 -3.27
C LEU A 12 5.46 3.09 -4.60
N ASP A 13 6.75 2.79 -4.52
CA ASP A 13 7.52 2.30 -5.67
C ASP A 13 7.19 0.82 -5.93
N VAL A 14 6.19 0.59 -6.78
CA VAL A 14 5.73 -0.75 -7.17
C VAL A 14 6.66 -1.45 -8.16
N ASN A 15 7.61 -0.72 -8.77
CA ASN A 15 8.49 -1.25 -9.82
C ASN A 15 9.86 -1.68 -9.28
N SER A 16 10.13 -1.46 -8.00
CA SER A 16 11.38 -1.85 -7.36
C SER A 16 11.58 -3.36 -7.43
N THR A 17 12.58 -3.81 -8.18
CA THR A 17 12.93 -5.23 -8.27
C THR A 17 13.51 -5.71 -6.94
N ASN A 18 13.01 -6.83 -6.41
CA ASN A 18 13.43 -7.47 -5.15
C ASN A 18 13.30 -6.64 -3.87
N ARG A 19 12.68 -5.46 -3.90
CA ARG A 19 12.47 -4.60 -2.72
C ARG A 19 11.02 -4.18 -2.51
N LEU A 20 10.10 -4.75 -3.29
CA LEU A 20 8.70 -4.37 -3.26
C LEU A 20 8.08 -4.56 -1.87
N GLU A 21 8.37 -5.68 -1.20
CA GLU A 21 7.90 -5.94 0.17
C GLU A 21 8.42 -4.89 1.16
N ASP A 22 9.73 -4.69 1.24
CA ASP A 22 10.35 -3.68 2.11
C ASP A 22 9.77 -2.28 1.88
N ASN A 23 9.63 -1.89 0.61
CA ASN A 23 9.08 -0.58 0.21
C ASN A 23 7.60 -0.45 0.62
N CYS A 24 6.85 -1.55 0.57
CA CYS A 24 5.45 -1.60 0.96
C CYS A 24 5.29 -1.48 2.47
N CYS A 25 6.12 -2.17 3.26
CA CYS A 25 6.18 -2.03 4.71
C CYS A 25 6.55 -0.59 5.12
N LEU A 26 7.62 -0.04 4.52
CA LEU A 26 8.05 1.35 4.78
C LEU A 26 6.98 2.37 4.39
N TRP A 27 6.30 2.18 3.26
CA TRP A 27 5.21 3.05 2.84
C TRP A 27 4.04 2.99 3.84
N ARG A 28 3.69 1.80 4.32
CA ARG A 28 2.63 1.60 5.31
C ARG A 28 2.95 2.32 6.62
N GLU A 29 4.14 2.14 7.18
CA GLU A 29 4.57 2.83 8.40
C GLU A 29 4.47 4.35 8.25
N LYS A 30 5.01 4.90 7.15
CA LYS A 30 4.91 6.35 6.86
C LYS A 30 3.46 6.82 6.69
N TYR A 31 2.59 5.99 6.13
CA TYR A 31 1.18 6.32 5.95
C TYR A 31 0.42 6.30 7.29
N GLU A 32 0.72 5.36 8.18
CA GLU A 32 0.15 5.29 9.53
C GLU A 32 0.56 6.52 10.37
N ASP A 33 1.84 6.90 10.33
CA ASP A 33 2.35 8.12 10.96
C ASP A 33 1.66 9.38 10.41
N PHE A 34 1.50 9.46 9.08
CA PHE A 34 0.77 10.54 8.44
C PHE A 34 -0.69 10.60 8.89
N CYS A 35 -1.36 9.45 9.02
CA CYS A 35 -2.74 9.39 9.50
C CYS A 35 -2.89 9.92 10.92
N LEU A 36 -1.97 9.55 11.80
CA LEU A 36 -1.92 10.03 13.18
C LEU A 36 -1.68 11.54 13.24
N LEU A 37 -0.66 12.03 12.52
CA LEU A 37 -0.30 13.44 12.53
C LEU A 37 -1.40 14.32 11.93
N ALA A 38 -2.05 13.87 10.85
CA ALA A 38 -3.07 14.63 10.14
C ALA A 38 -4.48 14.51 10.74
N ASN A 39 -4.64 13.83 11.90
CA ASN A 39 -5.94 13.49 12.50
C ASN A 39 -6.92 12.91 11.48
N LEU A 40 -6.43 12.03 10.60
CA LEU A 40 -7.22 11.48 9.51
C LEU A 40 -8.44 10.70 10.00
N THR A 41 -8.35 10.09 11.19
CA THR A 41 -9.44 9.36 11.84
C THR A 41 -10.64 10.24 12.21
N GLU A 42 -10.46 11.55 12.34
CA GLU A 42 -11.53 12.53 12.62
C GLU A 42 -12.19 13.06 11.34
N THR A 43 -11.64 12.74 10.17
CA THR A 43 -12.18 13.17 8.87
C THR A 43 -13.26 12.23 8.36
N SER A 44 -14.03 12.68 7.37
CA SER A 44 -15.07 11.83 6.75
C SER A 44 -14.48 10.52 6.18
N ILE A 45 -15.27 9.44 6.22
CA ILE A 45 -14.89 8.14 5.64
C ILE A 45 -14.46 8.29 4.17
N ALA A 46 -15.12 9.15 3.40
CA ALA A 46 -14.76 9.41 2.01
C ALA A 46 -13.32 9.94 1.87
N TYR A 47 -12.90 10.82 2.79
CA TYR A 47 -11.55 11.37 2.84
C TYR A 47 -10.54 10.31 3.27
N GLN A 48 -10.85 9.54 4.33
CA GLN A 48 -10.03 8.43 4.80
C GLN A 48 -9.82 7.33 3.74
N LEU A 49 -10.77 7.15 2.81
CA LEU A 49 -10.64 6.23 1.69
C LEU A 49 -9.88 6.82 0.50
N ALA A 50 -10.01 8.13 0.27
CA ALA A 50 -9.32 8.83 -0.82
C ALA A 50 -7.82 8.98 -0.56
N MET A 51 -7.43 9.21 0.69
CA MET A 51 -6.05 9.48 1.06
C MET A 51 -5.07 8.31 0.82
N PRO A 52 -5.38 7.04 1.15
CA PRO A 52 -4.51 5.92 0.82
C PRO A 52 -4.33 5.80 -0.69
N ARG A 53 -5.41 5.98 -1.47
CA ARG A 53 -5.37 5.95 -2.94
C ARG A 53 -4.57 7.10 -3.55
N HIS A 54 -4.46 8.21 -2.83
CA HIS A 54 -3.65 9.35 -3.26
C HIS A 54 -2.17 9.12 -2.89
N ALA A 55 -1.91 8.76 -1.64
CA ALA A 55 -0.58 8.50 -1.09
C ALA A 55 0.13 7.31 -1.74
N ALA A 56 -0.60 6.30 -2.23
CA ALA A 56 0.00 5.16 -2.91
C ALA A 56 0.41 5.46 -4.38
N GLY A 57 0.00 6.62 -4.92
CA GLY A 57 0.27 7.02 -6.31
C GLY A 57 -0.35 6.12 -7.38
N ASP A 58 0.06 6.30 -8.62
CA ASP A 58 -0.51 5.59 -9.78
C ASP A 58 -0.28 4.07 -9.72
N GLY A 59 0.88 3.65 -9.23
CA GLY A 59 1.20 2.24 -9.01
C GLY A 59 0.24 1.58 -8.03
N GLY A 60 0.11 2.17 -6.84
CA GLY A 60 -0.84 1.70 -5.83
C GLY A 60 -2.30 1.75 -6.28
N ARG A 61 -2.69 2.77 -7.06
CA ARG A 61 -4.04 2.83 -7.66
C ARG A 61 -4.32 1.67 -8.60
N ARG A 62 -3.36 1.30 -9.45
CA ARG A 62 -3.50 0.14 -10.35
C ARG A 62 -3.62 -1.16 -9.56
N ILE A 63 -2.88 -1.31 -8.47
CA ILE A 63 -3.00 -2.47 -7.57
C ILE A 63 -4.41 -2.54 -7.00
N LEU A 64 -4.87 -1.45 -6.39
CA LEU A 64 -6.20 -1.38 -5.77
C LEU A 64 -7.35 -1.56 -6.77
N GLY A 65 -7.18 -1.12 -8.03
CA GLY A 65 -8.15 -1.34 -9.10
C GLY A 65 -8.27 -2.80 -9.55
N ASN A 66 -7.25 -3.62 -9.32
CA ASN A 66 -7.22 -5.05 -9.72
C ASN A 66 -7.39 -6.01 -8.53
N VAL A 67 -7.52 -5.49 -7.31
CA VAL A 67 -7.72 -6.28 -6.10
C VAL A 67 -9.14 -6.82 -6.06
N THR A 68 -9.26 -8.12 -5.78
CA THR A 68 -10.53 -8.77 -5.45
C THR A 68 -10.75 -8.76 -3.94
N PHE A 69 -11.95 -8.37 -3.53
CA PHE A 69 -12.39 -8.41 -2.14
C PHE A 69 -13.09 -9.73 -1.86
N LYS A 70 -12.77 -10.36 -0.72
CA LYS A 70 -13.43 -11.58 -0.24
C LYS A 70 -14.78 -11.24 0.39
N ASP A 71 -15.64 -12.25 0.54
CA ASP A 71 -16.91 -12.10 1.26
C ASP A 71 -16.67 -11.60 2.69
N GLY A 72 -17.32 -10.49 3.05
CA GLY A 72 -17.15 -9.80 4.33
C GLY A 72 -16.11 -8.69 4.35
N GLU A 73 -15.32 -8.48 3.28
CA GLU A 73 -14.41 -7.35 3.18
C GLU A 73 -15.14 -6.12 2.61
N ASP A 74 -15.16 -5.01 3.37
CA ASP A 74 -15.72 -3.75 2.88
C ASP A 74 -14.64 -2.88 2.23
N LYS A 75 -14.81 -2.60 0.93
CA LYS A 75 -14.00 -1.65 0.17
C LYS A 75 -14.09 -0.21 0.69
N LYS A 76 -15.00 0.07 1.61
CA LYS A 76 -15.16 1.34 2.32
C LYS A 76 -14.47 1.37 3.69
N GLU A 77 -13.71 0.33 4.02
CA GLU A 77 -12.89 0.31 5.23
C GLU A 77 -11.42 0.65 4.86
N PRO A 78 -10.85 1.74 5.39
CA PRO A 78 -9.47 2.13 5.07
C PRO A 78 -8.43 1.06 5.41
N SER A 79 -8.63 0.33 6.50
CA SER A 79 -7.79 -0.81 6.93
C SER A 79 -7.75 -1.91 5.87
N VAL A 80 -8.88 -2.23 5.25
CA VAL A 80 -8.98 -3.24 4.17
C VAL A 80 -8.19 -2.78 2.95
N ILE A 81 -8.28 -1.50 2.59
CA ILE A 81 -7.49 -0.94 1.46
C ILE A 81 -5.99 -1.10 1.72
N ILE A 82 -5.51 -0.72 2.89
CA ILE A 82 -4.07 -0.81 3.25
C ILE A 82 -3.61 -2.27 3.22
N ARG A 83 -4.37 -3.17 3.87
CA ARG A 83 -4.08 -4.61 3.89
C ARG A 83 -4.01 -5.20 2.47
N LYS A 84 -4.87 -4.76 1.56
CA LYS A 84 -4.85 -5.25 0.18
C LYS A 84 -3.63 -4.82 -0.62
N VAL A 85 -3.09 -3.63 -0.35
CA VAL A 85 -1.82 -3.21 -0.93
C VAL A 85 -0.69 -4.12 -0.42
N GLU A 86 -0.66 -4.39 0.89
CA GLU A 86 0.32 -5.28 1.53
C GLU A 86 0.24 -6.73 1.01
N GLU A 87 -0.96 -7.31 0.95
CA GLU A 87 -1.20 -8.66 0.39
C GLU A 87 -0.68 -8.77 -1.06
N TYR A 88 -0.87 -7.72 -1.87
CA TYR A 88 -0.34 -7.69 -3.23
C TYR A 88 1.19 -7.67 -3.25
N CYS A 89 1.81 -6.77 -2.47
CA CYS A 89 3.27 -6.65 -2.40
C CYS A 89 3.94 -7.99 -2.03
N LEU A 90 3.43 -8.64 -0.97
CA LEU A 90 3.90 -9.95 -0.51
C LEU A 90 3.74 -11.04 -1.59
N GLY A 91 2.59 -11.05 -2.27
CA GLY A 91 2.32 -12.02 -3.34
C GLY A 91 3.26 -11.89 -4.54
N GLN A 92 3.71 -10.69 -4.88
CA GLN A 92 4.67 -10.47 -5.98
C GLN A 92 6.10 -10.87 -5.60
N THR A 93 6.52 -10.61 -4.36
CA THR A 93 7.82 -11.07 -3.86
C THR A 93 7.94 -12.59 -3.91
N ASN A 94 6.91 -13.31 -3.42
CA ASN A 94 6.88 -14.78 -3.46
C ASN A 94 6.96 -15.32 -4.90
N LYS A 95 6.18 -14.79 -5.84
CA LYS A 95 6.24 -15.20 -7.26
C LYS A 95 7.62 -14.97 -7.88
N THR A 96 8.29 -13.88 -7.51
CA THR A 96 9.63 -13.56 -8.00
C THR A 96 10.65 -14.56 -7.46
N PHE A 97 10.57 -14.88 -6.17
CA PHE A 97 11.41 -15.88 -5.53
C PHE A 97 11.20 -17.29 -6.09
N GLU A 98 9.95 -17.73 -6.30
CA GLU A 98 9.62 -19.03 -6.91
C GLU A 98 10.18 -19.15 -8.33
N ARG A 99 10.04 -18.09 -9.16
CA ARG A 99 10.62 -18.07 -10.51
C ARG A 99 12.13 -18.19 -10.47
N PHE A 100 12.78 -17.44 -9.58
CA PHE A 100 14.24 -17.50 -9.41
C PHE A 100 14.70 -18.93 -9.05
N GLN A 101 14.07 -19.56 -8.06
CA GLN A 101 14.38 -20.94 -7.68
C GLN A 101 14.14 -21.94 -8.82
N PHE A 102 13.07 -21.77 -9.59
CA PHE A 102 12.81 -22.63 -10.75
C PHE A 102 13.89 -22.50 -11.83
N PHE A 103 14.38 -21.28 -12.10
CA PHE A 103 15.49 -21.07 -13.03
C PHE A 103 16.80 -21.70 -12.54
N GLU A 104 17.10 -21.65 -11.24
CA GLU A 104 18.31 -22.28 -10.70
C GLU A 104 18.23 -23.82 -10.71
N ARG A 105 17.05 -24.41 -10.50
CA ARG A 105 16.87 -25.88 -10.53
C ARG A 105 16.93 -26.48 -11.93
N ASN A 106 16.71 -25.68 -12.98
CA ASN A 106 16.77 -26.10 -14.39
C ASN A 106 18.11 -25.72 -15.06
N ARG A 107 19.12 -25.37 -14.27
CA ARG A 107 20.48 -25.07 -14.72
C ARG A 107 21.43 -26.19 -14.35
#